data_AF-A0A1E1WK83-F1
#
_entry.id   AF-A0A1E1WK83-F1
#
_cell.length_a   1.000
_cell.length_b   1.000
_cell.length_c   1.000
_cell.angle_alpha   90.00
_cell.angle_beta   90.00
_cell.angle_gamma   90.00
#
_symmetry.space_group_name_H-M   'P 1'
#
loop_
_entity.id
_entity.type
_entity.pdbx_description
1 polymer ?
#
loop_
_entity_poly.entity_id
_entity_poly.type
_entity_poly.pdbx_seq_one_letter_code
_entity_poly.pdbx_strand_id
1 'polypeptide(L)'
;AEFMQTYVAKSPLSKQPQKDQWNGHIDKVLDIEENICCPQLGLKGKIDATLQVTIHDRKGRERSTVPLEIKSGRASVSAEHRGQLVLYNMMLSLQRGQDPTTSAQSGLLLYLKERVDLRQVSCGYPERR
;
A
#
# COMPACT_ATOMS: atom_id res chain seq x y z
N ALA A 1 -1.21 -2.01 21.33
CA ALA A 1 -0.79 -2.80 20.15
C ALA A 1 0.41 -2.11 19.50
N GLU A 2 1.54 -2.81 19.34
CA GLU A 2 2.81 -2.27 18.83
C GLU A 2 2.68 -1.61 17.45
N PHE A 3 1.83 -2.16 16.58
CA PHE A 3 1.54 -1.63 15.24
C PHE A 3 1.07 -0.17 15.27
N MET A 4 0.04 0.14 16.06
CA MET A 4 -0.54 1.48 16.12
C MET A 4 0.48 2.51 16.64
N GLN A 5 1.29 2.11 17.62
CA GLN A 5 2.35 2.97 18.15
C GLN A 5 3.50 3.18 17.16
N THR A 6 3.74 2.22 16.27
CA THR A 6 4.82 2.31 15.28
C THR A 6 4.42 3.14 14.07
N TYR A 7 3.24 2.88 13.51
CA TYR A 7 2.86 3.39 12.19
C TYR A 7 1.80 4.48 12.20
N VAL A 8 1.06 4.67 13.30
CA VAL A 8 -0.11 5.56 13.34
C VAL A 8 0.02 6.65 14.42
N ALA A 9 0.80 6.40 15.47
CA ALA A 9 0.95 7.34 16.56
C ALA A 9 1.79 8.56 16.15
N LYS A 10 1.37 9.74 16.64
CA LYS A 10 2.06 11.03 16.42
C LYS A 10 3.52 11.03 16.90
N SER A 11 3.84 10.19 17.87
CA SER A 11 5.19 9.99 18.38
C SER A 11 5.53 8.50 18.25
N PRO A 12 6.12 8.09 17.12
CA PRO A 12 6.44 6.68 16.89
C PRO A 12 7.54 6.22 17.83
N LEU A 13 7.43 4.99 18.35
CA LEU A 13 8.57 4.37 19.04
C LEU A 13 9.73 4.21 18.04
N SER A 14 10.92 4.65 18.44
CA SER A 14 12.12 4.50 17.61
C SER A 14 12.42 3.01 17.43
N LYS A 15 12.25 2.49 16.21
CA LYS A 15 12.69 1.14 15.85
C LYS A 15 14.14 1.16 15.40
N GLN A 16 14.88 0.10 15.76
CA GLN A 16 16.06 -0.27 14.99
C GLN A 16 15.60 -0.72 13.59
N PRO A 17 16.24 -0.27 12.50
CA PRO A 17 15.81 -0.61 11.15
C PRO A 17 15.96 -2.12 10.93
N GLN A 18 14.84 -2.83 10.89
CA GLN A 18 14.80 -4.23 10.52
C GLN A 18 14.73 -4.33 8.99
N LYS A 19 15.62 -5.14 8.42
CA LYS A 19 15.62 -5.45 6.98
C LYS A 19 14.23 -6.01 6.63
N ASP A 20 13.57 -5.40 5.64
CA ASP A 20 12.23 -5.74 5.10
C ASP A 20 11.00 -5.04 5.71
N GLN A 21 11.16 -4.25 6.77
CA GLN A 21 10.03 -3.52 7.37
C GLN A 21 9.81 -2.15 6.70
N TRP A 22 8.55 -1.81 6.39
CA TRP A 22 8.23 -0.52 5.77
C TRP A 22 8.64 0.66 6.66
N ASN A 23 9.28 1.66 6.06
CA ASN A 23 9.68 2.91 6.71
C ASN A 23 8.75 4.04 6.28
N GLY A 24 7.68 4.23 7.04
CA GLY A 24 6.73 5.32 6.80
C GLY A 24 5.72 5.45 7.94
N HIS A 25 4.79 6.38 7.75
CA HIS A 25 3.75 6.72 8.70
C HIS A 25 2.39 6.73 7.99
N ILE A 26 1.36 6.22 8.64
CA ILE A 26 -0.02 6.26 8.17
C ILE A 26 -0.65 7.52 8.74
N ASP A 27 -0.87 8.51 7.88
CA ASP A 27 -1.39 9.82 8.28
C ASP A 27 -2.91 9.76 8.49
N LYS A 28 -3.62 9.08 7.58
CA LYS A 28 -5.08 9.05 7.57
C LYS A 28 -5.60 7.83 6.81
N VAL A 29 -6.70 7.25 7.30
CA VAL A 29 -7.55 6.35 6.51
C VAL A 29 -8.52 7.20 5.71
N LEU A 30 -8.43 7.15 4.38
CA LEU A 30 -9.31 7.92 3.50
C LEU A 30 -10.63 7.20 3.27
N ASP A 31 -10.57 5.90 3.03
CA ASP A 31 -11.75 5.05 2.84
C ASP A 31 -11.46 3.60 3.28
N ILE A 32 -12.52 2.83 3.54
CA ILE A 32 -12.47 1.41 3.88
C ILE A 32 -13.42 0.63 2.97
N GLU A 33 -13.02 -0.58 2.59
CA GLU A 33 -13.84 -1.46 1.74
C GLU A 33 -14.33 -0.76 0.45
N GLU A 34 -13.47 0.10 -0.13
CA GLU A 34 -13.79 0.98 -1.26
C GLU A 34 -14.09 0.14 -2.51
N ASN A 35 -15.29 0.34 -3.09
CA ASN A 35 -15.66 -0.29 -4.34
C ASN A 35 -15.20 0.58 -5.51
N ILE A 36 -14.28 0.07 -6.33
CA ILE A 36 -13.78 0.78 -7.50
C ILE A 36 -14.16 0.03 -8.77
N CYS A 37 -14.67 0.77 -9.75
CA CYS A 37 -14.96 0.26 -11.08
C CYS A 37 -14.22 1.13 -12.08
N CYS A 38 -13.36 0.52 -12.88
CA CYS A 38 -12.57 1.20 -13.89
C CYS A 38 -12.89 0.62 -15.28
N PRO A 39 -13.93 1.14 -15.97
CA PRO A 39 -14.32 0.66 -17.29
C PRO A 39 -13.19 0.77 -18.33
N GLN A 40 -12.32 1.77 -18.19
CA GLN A 40 -11.16 1.98 -19.08
C GLN A 40 -10.17 0.82 -19.06
N LEU A 41 -10.06 0.12 -17.92
CA LEU A 41 -9.23 -1.08 -17.78
C LEU A 41 -10.04 -2.38 -17.89
N GLY A 42 -11.38 -2.31 -17.95
CA GLY A 42 -12.25 -3.48 -17.81
C GLY A 42 -12.16 -4.15 -16.44
N LEU A 43 -11.78 -3.41 -15.40
CA LEU A 43 -11.54 -3.94 -14.06
C LEU A 43 -12.57 -3.42 -13.05
N LYS A 44 -12.89 -4.28 -12.08
CA LYS A 44 -13.61 -3.92 -10.86
C LYS A 44 -12.87 -4.53 -9.68
N GLY A 45 -12.81 -3.80 -8.58
CA GLY A 45 -12.17 -4.27 -7.35
C GLY A 45 -12.85 -3.74 -6.10
N LYS A 46 -12.49 -4.34 -4.97
CA LYS A 46 -12.84 -3.87 -3.63
C LYS A 46 -11.55 -3.74 -2.83
N ILE A 47 -11.14 -2.52 -2.56
CA ILE A 47 -9.89 -2.22 -1.85
C ILE A 47 -10.17 -2.29 -0.35
N ASP A 48 -9.39 -3.04 0.42
CA ASP A 48 -9.63 -3.19 1.87
C ASP A 48 -9.59 -1.84 2.59
N ALA A 49 -8.57 -1.01 2.29
CA ALA A 49 -8.53 0.37 2.73
C ALA A 49 -7.69 1.25 1.79
N THR A 50 -8.09 2.51 1.66
CA THR A 50 -7.32 3.54 0.96
C THR A 50 -6.72 4.48 1.99
N LEU A 51 -5.40 4.59 2.00
CA LEU A 51 -4.65 5.29 3.04
C LEU A 51 -3.89 6.49 2.47
N GLN A 52 -3.81 7.56 3.26
CA GLN A 52 -2.82 8.61 3.08
C GLN A 52 -1.63 8.32 3.99
N VAL A 53 -0.44 8.27 3.42
CA VAL A 53 0.78 7.87 4.11
C VAL A 53 1.91 8.84 3.80
N THR A 54 2.88 8.91 4.72
CA THR A 54 4.16 9.58 4.52
C THR A 54 5.25 8.51 4.46
N ILE A 55 5.90 8.36 3.31
CA ILE A 55 6.99 7.41 3.09
C ILE A 55 8.33 8.12 3.30
N HIS A 56 9.23 7.50 4.05
CA HIS A 56 10.57 8.03 4.32
C HIS A 56 11.60 7.28 3.46
N ASP A 57 12.02 7.89 2.36
CA ASP A 57 13.07 7.36 1.48
C ASP A 57 14.32 8.25 1.52
N ARG A 58 15.42 7.79 0.90
CA ARG A 58 16.69 8.54 0.78
C ARG A 58 16.54 9.92 0.18
N LYS A 59 15.49 10.16 -0.61
CA LYS A 59 15.19 11.44 -1.27
C LYS A 59 14.38 12.40 -0.40
N GLY A 60 13.91 11.96 0.77
CA GLY A 60 13.11 12.78 1.68
C GLY A 60 11.81 12.11 2.12
N ARG A 61 10.88 12.93 2.62
CA ARG A 61 9.54 12.49 3.01
C ARG A 61 8.56 12.80 1.89
N GLU A 62 7.91 11.76 1.39
CA GLU A 62 6.90 11.89 0.33
C GLU A 62 5.53 11.49 0.87
N ARG A 63 4.54 12.35 0.68
CA ARG A 63 3.16 12.03 1.02
C ARG A 63 2.46 11.43 -0.19
N SER A 64 1.90 10.25 -0.01
CA SER A 64 1.24 9.50 -1.08
C SER A 64 -0.08 8.93 -0.60
N THR A 65 -0.96 8.61 -1.55
CA THR A 65 -2.20 7.88 -1.26
C THR A 65 -2.12 6.51 -1.89
N VAL A 66 -2.16 5.48 -1.07
CA VAL A 66 -1.84 4.09 -1.41
C VAL A 66 -2.97 3.14 -0.99
N PRO A 67 -3.23 2.06 -1.75
CA PRO A 67 -4.09 0.99 -1.28
C PRO A 67 -3.38 0.15 -0.22
N LEU A 68 -4.12 -0.27 0.80
CA LEU A 68 -3.74 -1.29 1.77
C LEU A 68 -4.49 -2.58 1.43
N GLU A 69 -3.77 -3.69 1.39
CA GLU A 69 -4.32 -5.05 1.28
C GLU A 69 -3.99 -5.85 2.54
N ILE A 70 -4.97 -6.55 3.09
CA ILE A 70 -4.85 -7.32 4.34
C ILE A 70 -4.87 -8.82 4.03
N LYS A 71 -3.89 -9.56 4.57
CA LYS A 71 -3.79 -11.01 4.43
C LYS A 71 -3.73 -11.70 5.79
N SER A 72 -4.68 -12.61 6.03
CA SER A 72 -4.71 -13.49 7.20
C SER A 72 -3.90 -14.78 7.01
N GLY A 73 -3.38 -15.02 5.81
CA GLY A 73 -2.56 -16.19 5.44
C GLY A 73 -1.08 -16.03 5.74
N ARG A 74 -0.26 -16.99 5.27
CA ARG A 74 1.20 -16.94 5.38
C ARG A 74 1.75 -15.72 4.65
N ALA A 75 2.76 -15.06 5.22
CA ALA A 75 3.46 -13.93 4.62
C ALA A 75 4.37 -14.38 3.47
N SER A 76 3.80 -14.69 2.31
CA SER A 76 4.52 -15.18 1.13
C SER A 76 4.94 -14.09 0.15
N VAL A 77 4.30 -12.91 0.19
CA VAL A 77 4.44 -11.85 -0.84
C VAL A 77 4.37 -12.43 -2.26
N SER A 78 3.40 -13.34 -2.47
CA SER A 78 3.24 -14.03 -3.75
C SER A 78 2.96 -13.04 -4.88
N ALA A 79 3.18 -13.50 -6.11
CA ALA A 79 2.82 -12.73 -7.30
C ALA A 79 1.35 -12.31 -7.31
N GLU A 80 0.46 -13.12 -6.72
CA GLU A 80 -0.97 -12.82 -6.60
C GLU A 80 -1.23 -11.65 -5.63
N HIS A 81 -0.59 -11.67 -4.44
CA HIS A 81 -0.72 -10.58 -3.48
C HIS A 81 -0.19 -9.26 -4.05
N ARG A 82 0.92 -9.33 -4.80
CA ARG A 82 1.47 -8.17 -5.50
C ARG A 82 0.56 -7.70 -6.63
N GLY A 83 0.01 -8.64 -7.41
CA GLY A 83 -0.91 -8.37 -8.51
C GLY A 83 -2.15 -7.60 -8.06
N GLN A 84 -2.75 -7.95 -6.92
CA GLN A 84 -3.88 -7.20 -6.36
C GLN A 84 -3.53 -5.72 -6.12
N LEU A 85 -2.40 -5.45 -5.46
CA LEU A 85 -1.96 -4.07 -5.22
C LEU A 85 -1.62 -3.32 -6.51
N VAL A 86 -1.04 -3.99 -7.51
CA VAL A 86 -0.78 -3.40 -8.84
C VAL A 86 -2.09 -2.98 -9.49
N LEU A 87 -3.08 -3.87 -9.56
CA LEU A 87 -4.39 -3.59 -10.17
C LEU A 87 -5.13 -2.47 -9.44
N TYR A 88 -5.11 -2.48 -8.10
CA TYR A 88 -5.73 -1.42 -7.29
C TYR A 88 -5.06 -0.07 -7.53
N ASN A 89 -3.73 -0.04 -7.60
CA ASN A 89 -3.01 1.19 -7.91
C ASN A 89 -3.32 1.74 -9.31
N MET A 90 -3.42 0.87 -10.32
CA MET A 90 -3.83 1.30 -11.67
C MET A 90 -5.22 1.94 -11.66
N MET A 91 -6.20 1.29 -11.02
CA MET A 91 -7.55 1.81 -10.93
C MET A 91 -7.60 3.15 -10.17
N LEU A 92 -6.91 3.25 -9.03
CA LEU A 92 -6.81 4.49 -8.25
C LEU A 92 -6.11 5.62 -9.03
N SER A 93 -5.10 5.30 -9.83
CA SER A 93 -4.40 6.30 -10.64
C SER A 93 -5.33 6.90 -11.69
N LEU A 94 -6.07 6.06 -12.41
CA LEU A 94 -7.04 6.53 -13.41
C LEU A 94 -8.17 7.34 -12.78
N GLN A 95 -8.68 6.93 -11.62
CA GLN A 95 -9.70 7.69 -10.89
C GLN A 95 -9.22 9.09 -10.49
N ARG A 96 -7.91 9.26 -10.29
CA ARG A 96 -7.26 10.56 -10.01
C ARG A 96 -6.84 11.32 -11.27
N GLY A 97 -7.18 10.82 -12.46
CA GLY A 97 -6.76 11.42 -13.73
C GLY A 97 -5.26 11.28 -14.01
N GLN A 98 -4.58 10.32 -13.36
CA GLN A 98 -3.17 10.01 -13.57
C GLN A 98 -3.02 8.83 -14.52
N ASP A 99 -1.94 8.84 -15.31
CA ASP A 99 -1.62 7.72 -16.19
C ASP A 99 -1.04 6.54 -15.37
N PRO A 100 -1.72 5.39 -15.32
CA PRO A 100 -1.28 4.24 -14.52
C PRO A 100 0.05 3.65 -15.00
N THR A 101 0.47 3.91 -16.24
CA THR A 101 1.72 3.38 -16.80
C THR A 101 2.95 4.16 -16.34
N THR A 102 2.81 5.47 -16.12
CA THR A 102 3.92 6.38 -15.81
C THR A 102 3.99 6.79 -14.34
N SER A 103 2.86 6.77 -13.62
CA SER A 103 2.78 7.21 -12.22
C SER A 103 3.62 6.34 -11.29
N ALA A 104 4.39 6.88 -10.35
CA ALA A 104 5.00 6.02 -9.31
C ALA A 104 3.88 5.41 -8.45
N GLN A 105 3.79 4.08 -8.39
CA GLN A 105 2.74 3.37 -7.67
C GLN A 105 3.38 2.49 -6.60
N SER A 106 2.87 2.61 -5.38
CA SER A 106 3.21 1.71 -4.28
C SER A 106 1.97 1.40 -3.48
N GLY A 107 1.94 0.21 -2.89
CA GLY A 107 0.87 -0.27 -2.04
C GLY A 107 1.43 -0.81 -0.74
N LEU A 108 0.56 -0.98 0.25
CA LEU A 108 0.89 -1.58 1.53
C LEU A 108 0.23 -2.96 1.65
N LEU A 109 0.98 -3.93 2.15
CA LEU A 109 0.52 -5.29 2.37
C LEU A 109 0.71 -5.64 3.84
N LEU A 110 -0.40 -5.93 4.52
CA LEU A 110 -0.45 -6.23 5.94
C LEU A 110 -0.76 -7.70 6.19
N TYR A 111 0.20 -8.43 6.73
CA TYR A 111 0.01 -9.82 7.16
C TYR A 111 -0.34 -9.90 8.64
N LEU A 112 -1.36 -10.70 8.97
CA LEU A 112 -1.89 -10.81 10.33
C LEU A 112 -1.61 -12.17 11.02
N LYS A 113 -1.17 -13.21 10.27
CA LYS A 113 -1.19 -14.60 10.76
C LYS A 113 -0.25 -14.89 11.93
N GLU A 114 1.04 -14.64 11.75
CA GLU A 114 2.08 -15.02 12.71
C GLU A 114 2.47 -13.82 13.57
N ARG A 115 2.81 -12.73 12.89
CA ARG A 115 3.09 -11.42 13.46
C ARG A 115 2.52 -10.37 12.53
N VAL A 116 2.17 -9.20 13.08
CA VAL A 116 1.76 -8.06 12.29
C VAL A 116 2.96 -7.59 11.47
N ASP A 117 2.97 -7.89 10.17
CA ASP A 117 4.05 -7.58 9.23
C ASP A 117 3.52 -6.67 8.12
N LEU A 118 4.00 -5.43 8.10
CA LEU A 118 3.61 -4.41 7.13
C LEU A 118 4.75 -4.19 6.13
N ARG A 119 4.47 -4.49 4.87
CA ARG A 119 5.43 -4.37 3.76
C ARG A 119 4.93 -3.38 2.72
N GLN A 120 5.86 -2.63 2.14
CA GLN A 120 5.60 -1.83 0.97
C GLN A 120 5.90 -2.63 -0.29
N VAL A 121 4.98 -2.59 -1.25
CA VAL A 121 5.17 -3.16 -2.58
C VAL A 121 5.21 -2.01 -3.57
N SER A 122 6.38 -1.79 -4.18
CA SER A 122 6.48 -0.92 -5.35
C SER A 122 5.99 -1.68 -6.59
N CYS A 123 5.20 -1.00 -7.42
CA CYS A 123 4.70 -1.56 -8.67
C CYS A 123 5.62 -1.07 -9.80
N GLY A 124 6.50 -1.95 -10.30
CA GLY A 124 7.43 -1.59 -11.37
C GLY A 124 6.74 -1.47 -12.73
N TYR A 125 7.33 -0.74 -13.67
CA TYR A 125 6.80 -0.60 -15.04
C TYR A 125 6.49 -1.93 -15.77
N PRO A 126 7.31 -3.00 -15.68
CA PRO A 126 7.02 -4.27 -16.35
C PRO A 126 5.75 -4.95 -15.86
N GLU A 127 5.36 -4.67 -14.62
CA GLU A 127 4.21 -5.29 -13.96
C GLU A 127 2.89 -4.61 -14.36
N ARG A 128 2.99 -3.52 -15.13
CA ARG A 128 1.86 -2.69 -15.53
C ARG A 128 1.46 -2.80 -17.00
N ARG A 129 2.19 -3.64 -17.75
CA ARG A 129 2.10 -3.74 -19.19
C ARG A 129 1.15 -4.84 -19.63
#